data_AF-A0A7K7MDE4-F1
#
_entry.id   AF-A0A7K7MDE4-F1
#
_cell.length_a   1.000
_cell.length_b   1.000
_cell.length_c   1.000
_cell.angle_alpha   90.00
_cell.angle_beta   90.00
_cell.angle_gamma   90.00
#
_symmetry.space_group_name_H-M   'P 1'
#
loop_
_entity.id
_entity.type
_entity.pdbx_description
1 polymer ?
#
loop_
_entity_poly.entity_id
_entity_poly.type
_entity_poly.pdbx_seq_one_letter_code
_entity_poly.pdbx_strand_id
1 'polypeptide(L)'
;APASVITAPGPALHEGVREACERLLQLLLLHLQKLVHGRGSPSLAECPARPVPFLEALRPHVRELCLDTLRLERKRCLWQHQLLALLAVHSAPHGAAEALFFLLALARTPEELALAPQLHAGLRAVLPDPLPAAVAAAVAQIHAGRLPEPQLAQLLRNLALLL
;
A
#
# COMPACT_ATOMS: atom_id res chain seq x y z
N ALA A 1 -5.08 -27.43 -50.16
CA ALA A 1 -5.69 -26.48 -49.21
C ALA A 1 -4.73 -26.30 -48.04
N PRO A 2 -4.40 -25.08 -47.59
CA PRO A 2 -3.47 -24.91 -46.50
C PRO A 2 -4.15 -25.30 -45.18
N ALA A 3 -3.45 -26.07 -44.35
CA ALA A 3 -3.90 -26.46 -43.04
C ALA A 3 -3.86 -25.24 -42.10
N SER A 4 -4.99 -24.93 -41.46
CA SER A 4 -5.04 -23.95 -40.37
C SER A 4 -4.18 -24.44 -39.21
N VAL A 5 -3.02 -23.82 -39.04
CA VAL A 5 -2.16 -23.97 -37.87
C VAL A 5 -2.78 -23.11 -36.77
N ILE A 6 -3.71 -23.69 -36.00
CA ILE A 6 -4.05 -23.16 -34.69
C ILE A 6 -3.04 -23.78 -33.72
N THR A 7 -1.91 -23.09 -33.53
CA THR A 7 -1.03 -23.40 -32.40
C THR A 7 -1.82 -23.15 -31.12
N ALA A 8 -2.06 -24.21 -30.35
CA ALA A 8 -2.58 -24.06 -29.00
C ALA A 8 -1.65 -23.09 -28.23
N PRO A 9 -2.19 -22.10 -27.49
CA PRO A 9 -1.37 -21.13 -26.79
C PRO A 9 -0.56 -21.88 -25.72
N GLY A 10 0.73 -22.07 -25.98
CA GLY A 10 1.62 -22.75 -25.06
C GLY A 10 1.87 -21.89 -23.80
N PRO A 11 2.25 -22.51 -22.67
CA PRO A 11 2.51 -21.83 -21.39
C PRO A 11 3.54 -20.69 -21.50
N ALA A 12 4.45 -20.76 -22.47
CA ALA A 12 5.44 -19.72 -22.77
C ALA A 12 4.81 -18.36 -23.16
N LEU A 13 3.65 -18.37 -23.82
CA LEU A 13 2.95 -17.14 -24.21
C LEU A 13 2.36 -16.43 -22.98
N HIS A 14 1.90 -17.19 -21.99
CA HIS A 14 1.45 -16.66 -20.70
C HIS A 14 2.59 -16.12 -19.84
N GLU A 15 3.77 -16.72 -19.88
CA GLU A 15 4.93 -16.18 -19.16
C GLU A 15 5.39 -14.84 -19.72
N GLY A 16 5.47 -14.71 -21.05
CA GLY A 16 5.82 -13.44 -21.71
C GLY A 16 4.83 -12.32 -21.39
N VAL A 17 3.52 -12.61 -21.41
CA VAL A 17 2.48 -11.64 -21.02
C VAL A 17 2.60 -11.25 -19.56
N ARG A 18 2.81 -12.22 -18.66
CA ARG A 18 2.98 -11.96 -17.22
C ARG A 18 4.18 -11.04 -16.97
N GLU A 19 5.32 -11.30 -17.61
CA GLU A 19 6.51 -10.46 -17.45
C GLU A 19 6.32 -9.05 -18.02
N ALA A 20 5.67 -8.93 -19.18
CA ALA A 20 5.34 -7.62 -19.76
C ALA A 20 4.42 -6.83 -18.82
N CYS A 21 3.40 -7.46 -18.25
CA CYS A 21 2.51 -6.85 -17.25
C CYS A 21 3.27 -6.43 -15.98
N GLU A 22 4.21 -7.24 -15.49
CA GLU A 22 5.05 -6.88 -14.34
C GLU A 22 5.90 -5.63 -14.64
N ARG A 23 6.50 -5.54 -15.83
CA ARG A 23 7.28 -4.37 -16.26
C ARG A 23 6.40 -3.12 -16.40
N LEU A 24 5.20 -3.27 -16.96
CA LEU A 24 4.23 -2.18 -17.05
C LEU A 24 3.83 -1.67 -15.66
N LEU A 25 3.55 -2.57 -14.71
CA LEU A 25 3.26 -2.21 -13.32
C LEU A 25 4.42 -1.45 -12.68
N GLN A 26 5.67 -1.90 -12.88
CA GLN A 26 6.85 -1.19 -12.37
C GLN A 26 6.98 0.22 -12.94
N LEU A 27 6.78 0.39 -14.25
CA LEU A 27 6.82 1.70 -14.90
C LEU A 27 5.70 2.63 -14.39
N LEU A 28 4.49 2.09 -14.20
CA LEU A 28 3.36 2.83 -13.63
C LEU A 28 3.65 3.28 -12.19
N LEU A 29 4.18 2.40 -11.35
CA LEU A 29 4.56 2.74 -9.98
C LEU A 29 5.67 3.77 -9.92
N LEU A 30 6.68 3.65 -10.79
CA LEU A 30 7.73 4.65 -10.91
C LEU A 30 7.17 6.00 -11.34
N HIS A 31 6.23 6.02 -12.28
CA HIS A 31 5.57 7.24 -12.70
C HIS A 31 4.76 7.87 -11.55
N LEU A 32 3.97 7.08 -10.81
CA LEU A 32 3.26 7.55 -9.62
C LEU A 32 4.22 8.09 -8.56
N GLN A 33 5.36 7.42 -8.33
CA GLN A 33 6.39 7.90 -7.43
C GLN A 33 6.90 9.28 -7.83
N LYS A 34 7.16 9.51 -9.12
CA LYS A 34 7.54 10.84 -9.63
C LYS A 34 6.44 11.88 -9.45
N LEU A 35 5.17 11.51 -9.60
CA LEU A 35 4.05 12.44 -9.36
C LEU A 35 3.92 12.82 -7.88
N VAL A 36 4.11 11.84 -6.98
CA VAL A 36 3.99 12.05 -5.53
C VAL A 36 5.21 12.79 -4.97
N HIS A 37 6.43 12.43 -5.39
CA HIS A 37 7.69 12.96 -4.82
C HIS A 37 8.36 14.06 -5.67
N GLY A 38 8.08 14.15 -6.97
CA GLY A 38 8.66 15.14 -7.89
C GLY A 38 8.20 16.58 -7.66
N ARG A 39 7.59 16.85 -6.51
CA ARG A 39 7.09 18.14 -6.03
C ARG A 39 8.20 19.02 -5.44
N GLY A 40 9.44 18.55 -5.42
CA GLY A 40 10.62 19.20 -4.83
C GLY A 40 11.36 20.22 -5.71
N SER A 41 10.67 20.97 -6.58
CA SER A 41 11.25 22.21 -7.09
C SER A 41 10.92 23.35 -6.11
N PRO A 42 11.91 24.05 -5.52
CA PRO A 42 11.69 25.04 -4.47
C PRO A 42 10.91 26.28 -4.92
N SER A 43 10.56 26.43 -6.21
CA SER A 43 9.80 27.58 -6.71
C SER A 43 8.27 27.43 -6.65
N LEU A 44 7.74 26.29 -6.19
CA LEU A 44 6.30 25.96 -6.24
C LEU A 44 5.68 25.64 -4.88
N ALA A 45 6.29 26.10 -3.78
CA ALA A 45 5.80 25.88 -2.41
C ALA A 45 4.37 26.39 -2.14
N GLU A 46 3.73 27.09 -3.08
CA GLU A 46 2.35 27.60 -2.99
C GLU A 46 1.34 26.83 -3.86
N CYS A 47 1.75 25.87 -4.68
CA CYS A 47 0.80 25.12 -5.49
C CYS A 47 0.13 23.99 -4.69
N PRO A 48 -1.22 23.96 -4.61
CA PRO A 48 -1.92 22.83 -3.99
C PRO A 48 -1.56 21.54 -4.71
N ALA A 49 -1.58 20.44 -3.96
CA ALA A 49 -1.34 19.11 -4.50
C ALA A 49 -2.14 18.89 -5.78
N ARG A 50 -1.44 18.73 -6.92
CA ARG A 50 -2.13 18.34 -8.15
C ARG A 50 -2.82 17.00 -7.85
N PRO A 51 -4.14 16.92 -8.04
CA PRO A 51 -4.86 15.68 -7.78
C PRO A 51 -4.28 14.60 -8.69
N VAL A 52 -4.00 13.44 -8.12
CA VAL A 52 -3.66 12.23 -8.87
C VAL A 52 -4.94 11.39 -8.87
N PRO A 53 -5.79 11.45 -9.92
CA PRO A 53 -7.15 10.88 -9.88
C PRO A 53 -7.17 9.40 -9.53
N PHE A 54 -6.14 8.66 -9.96
CA PHE A 54 -5.96 7.26 -9.61
C PHE A 54 -5.81 7.05 -8.09
N LEU A 55 -4.98 7.83 -7.41
CA LEU A 55 -4.78 7.71 -5.96
C LEU A 55 -6.00 8.23 -5.19
N GLU A 56 -6.69 9.25 -5.70
CA GLU A 56 -7.95 9.72 -5.12
C GLU A 56 -9.04 8.63 -5.16
N ALA A 57 -9.19 7.93 -6.29
CA ALA A 57 -10.11 6.82 -6.43
C ALA A 57 -9.73 5.60 -5.58
N LEU A 58 -8.43 5.43 -5.30
CA LEU A 58 -7.92 4.32 -4.50
C LEU A 58 -8.06 4.56 -2.98
N ARG A 59 -8.09 5.82 -2.53
CA ARG A 59 -8.18 6.20 -1.11
C ARG A 59 -9.27 5.45 -0.32
N PRO A 60 -10.54 5.36 -0.76
CA PRO A 60 -11.58 4.64 -0.01
C PRO A 60 -11.34 3.13 0.10
N HIS A 61 -10.41 2.58 -0.69
CA HIS A 61 -10.09 1.14 -0.74
C HIS A 61 -8.77 0.79 -0.02
N VAL A 62 -8.27 1.68 0.86
CA VAL A 62 -7.01 1.47 1.57
C VAL A 62 -7.02 0.20 2.42
N ARG A 63 -8.18 -0.14 3.01
CA ARG A 63 -8.34 -1.33 3.83
C ARG A 63 -8.21 -2.61 3.00
N GLU A 64 -8.87 -2.66 1.85
CA GLU A 64 -8.81 -3.77 0.90
C GLU A 64 -7.39 -3.93 0.35
N LEU A 65 -6.73 -2.81 0.03
CA LEU A 65 -5.33 -2.82 -0.41
C LEU A 65 -4.39 -3.38 0.66
N CYS A 66 -4.59 -3.01 1.93
CA CYS A 66 -3.85 -3.59 3.05
C CYS A 66 -4.08 -5.11 3.12
N LEU A 67 -5.33 -5.57 3.09
CA LEU A 67 -5.67 -6.99 3.12
C LEU A 67 -5.00 -7.77 1.98
N ASP A 68 -5.04 -7.24 0.76
CA ASP A 68 -4.44 -7.90 -0.39
C ASP A 68 -2.90 -7.91 -0.29
N THR A 69 -2.30 -6.84 0.24
CA THR A 69 -0.85 -6.79 0.50
C THR A 69 -0.44 -7.86 1.53
N LEU A 70 -1.26 -8.06 2.56
CA LEU A 70 -1.05 -9.07 3.61
C LEU A 70 -1.22 -10.51 3.11
N ARG A 71 -1.75 -10.76 1.91
CA ARG A 71 -1.79 -12.14 1.34
C ARG A 71 -0.41 -12.66 0.95
N LEU A 72 0.61 -11.79 0.90
CA LEU A 72 2.01 -12.14 0.61
C LEU A 72 2.19 -12.95 -0.69
N GLU A 73 1.38 -12.65 -1.72
CA GLU A 73 1.42 -13.37 -2.98
C GLU A 73 2.67 -13.00 -3.82
N ARG A 74 3.80 -13.66 -3.56
CA ARG A 74 5.07 -13.54 -4.31
C ARG A 74 5.42 -12.07 -4.67
N LYS A 75 5.47 -11.73 -5.96
CA LYS A 75 5.82 -10.39 -6.45
C LYS A 75 4.68 -9.37 -6.26
N ARG A 76 3.44 -9.82 -6.02
CA ARG A 76 2.28 -8.95 -5.89
C ARG A 76 2.36 -8.08 -4.64
N CYS A 77 2.76 -8.65 -3.52
CA CYS A 77 2.87 -7.91 -2.28
C CYS A 77 3.87 -6.75 -2.39
N LEU A 78 4.96 -6.90 -3.16
CA LEU A 78 5.96 -5.84 -3.33
C LEU A 78 5.38 -4.59 -4.00
N TRP A 79 4.66 -4.77 -5.11
CA TRP A 79 4.09 -3.64 -5.86
C TRP A 79 2.88 -3.06 -5.13
N GLN A 80 2.08 -3.89 -4.44
CA GLN A 80 0.96 -3.42 -3.61
C GLN A 80 1.44 -2.63 -2.40
N HIS A 81 2.52 -3.07 -1.75
CA HIS A 81 3.14 -2.37 -0.65
C HIS A 81 3.71 -1.01 -1.10
N GLN A 82 4.37 -0.97 -2.26
CA GLN A 82 4.83 0.29 -2.85
C GLN A 82 3.65 1.22 -3.20
N LEU A 83 2.57 0.68 -3.75
CA LEU A 83 1.36 1.45 -4.04
C LEU A 83 0.72 2.02 -2.76
N LEU A 84 0.66 1.22 -1.69
CA LEU A 84 0.16 1.63 -0.38
C LEU A 84 1.01 2.78 0.19
N ALA A 85 2.33 2.69 0.09
CA ALA A 85 3.23 3.78 0.50
C ALA A 85 2.97 5.07 -0.28
N LEU A 86 2.82 4.98 -1.61
CA LEU A 86 2.52 6.13 -2.46
C LEU A 86 1.16 6.77 -2.12
N LEU A 87 0.14 5.96 -1.87
CA LEU A 87 -1.18 6.41 -1.47
C LEU A 87 -1.15 7.12 -0.10
N ALA A 88 -0.41 6.54 0.85
CA ALA A 88 -0.23 7.09 2.20
C ALA A 88 0.50 8.45 2.17
N VAL A 89 1.55 8.59 1.36
CA VAL A 89 2.25 9.88 1.17
C VAL A 89 1.36 10.91 0.50
N HIS A 90 0.64 10.51 -0.56
CA HIS A 90 -0.26 11.41 -1.28
C HIS A 90 -1.42 11.91 -0.40
N SER A 91 -1.90 11.07 0.52
CA SER A 91 -3.02 11.37 1.42
C SER A 91 -2.57 11.79 2.83
N ALA A 92 -1.29 12.16 2.99
CA ALA A 92 -0.74 12.56 4.27
C ALA A 92 -1.44 13.85 4.80
N PRO A 93 -1.60 13.99 6.12
CA PRO A 93 -1.10 13.10 7.18
C PRO A 93 -2.00 11.88 7.48
N HIS A 94 -3.28 11.93 7.14
CA HIS A 94 -4.28 10.93 7.55
C HIS A 94 -4.05 9.56 6.89
N GLY A 95 -3.69 9.52 5.61
CA GLY A 95 -3.50 8.26 4.89
C GLY A 95 -2.34 7.41 5.42
N ALA A 96 -1.27 8.05 5.93
CA ALA A 96 -0.16 7.36 6.57
C ALA A 96 -0.58 6.68 7.88
N ALA A 97 -1.37 7.37 8.71
CA ALA A 97 -1.92 6.84 9.94
C ALA A 97 -2.89 5.67 9.68
N GLU A 98 -3.79 5.83 8.70
CA GLU A 98 -4.76 4.80 8.32
C GLU A 98 -4.10 3.53 7.78
N ALA A 99 -3.12 3.66 6.88
CA ALA A 99 -2.42 2.51 6.31
C ALA A 99 -1.70 1.69 7.40
N LEU A 100 -0.98 2.37 8.30
CA LEU A 100 -0.31 1.72 9.44
C LEU A 100 -1.32 1.03 10.37
N PHE A 101 -2.41 1.72 10.69
CA PHE A 101 -3.49 1.15 11.51
C PHE A 101 -4.03 -0.15 10.90
N PHE A 102 -4.37 -0.16 9.60
CA PHE A 102 -4.91 -1.35 8.95
C PHE A 102 -3.92 -2.50 8.87
N LEU A 103 -2.63 -2.25 8.57
CA LEU A 103 -1.62 -3.31 8.60
C LEU A 103 -1.50 -3.93 10.00
N LEU A 104 -1.46 -3.10 11.05
CA LEU A 104 -1.36 -3.56 12.43
C LEU A 104 -2.62 -4.28 12.91
N ALA A 105 -3.81 -3.84 12.50
CA ALA A 105 -5.07 -4.47 12.93
C ALA A 105 -5.38 -5.78 12.19
N LEU A 106 -4.82 -5.98 10.99
CA LEU A 106 -5.20 -7.07 10.10
C LEU A 106 -4.12 -8.15 9.93
N ALA A 107 -2.85 -7.85 10.22
CA ALA A 107 -1.77 -8.84 10.17
C ALA A 107 -1.99 -9.97 11.18
N ARG A 108 -1.84 -11.22 10.73
CA ARG A 108 -2.05 -12.46 11.49
C ARG A 108 -0.76 -13.25 11.71
N THR A 109 0.23 -13.05 10.86
CA THR A 109 1.53 -13.74 10.89
C THR A 109 2.68 -12.75 11.12
N PRO A 110 3.85 -13.19 11.61
CA PRO A 110 5.00 -12.30 11.76
C PRO A 110 5.51 -11.76 10.41
N GLU A 111 5.38 -12.52 9.33
CA GLU A 111 5.75 -12.08 7.97
C GLU A 111 4.84 -10.94 7.49
N GLU A 112 3.54 -11.06 7.76
CA GLU A 112 2.55 -10.01 7.52
C GLU A 112 2.84 -8.76 8.36
N LEU A 113 3.15 -8.96 9.65
CA LEU A 113 3.45 -7.89 10.59
C LEU A 113 4.72 -7.12 10.20
N ALA A 114 5.71 -7.79 9.61
CA ALA A 114 6.96 -7.17 9.16
C ALA A 114 6.76 -6.10 8.08
N LEU A 115 5.61 -6.08 7.38
CA LEU A 115 5.27 -5.03 6.43
C LEU A 115 4.98 -3.68 7.12
N ALA A 116 4.45 -3.69 8.35
CA ALA A 116 4.14 -2.45 9.07
C ALA A 116 5.39 -1.58 9.37
N PRO A 117 6.49 -2.11 9.96
CA PRO A 117 7.71 -1.34 10.17
C PRO A 117 8.42 -0.98 8.85
N GLN A 118 8.31 -1.80 7.81
CA GLN A 118 8.84 -1.46 6.47
C GLN A 118 8.12 -0.24 5.88
N LEU A 119 6.78 -0.22 5.97
CA LEU A 119 5.99 0.93 5.56
C LEU A 119 6.35 2.17 6.39
N HIS A 120 6.41 2.04 7.72
CA HIS A 120 6.77 3.15 8.60
C HIS A 120 8.13 3.76 8.27
N ALA A 121 9.16 2.93 8.07
CA ALA A 121 10.49 3.39 7.69
C ALA A 121 10.47 4.16 6.37
N GLY A 122 9.74 3.67 5.37
CA GLY A 122 9.56 4.34 4.08
C GLY A 122 8.82 5.67 4.21
N LEU A 123 7.74 5.72 5.00
CA LEU A 123 6.97 6.94 5.22
C LEU A 123 7.77 7.99 5.99
N ARG A 124 8.49 7.60 7.04
CA ARG A 124 9.30 8.49 7.88
C ARG A 124 10.45 9.16 7.12
N ALA A 125 10.91 8.56 6.03
CA ALA A 125 11.93 9.16 5.17
C ALA A 125 11.42 10.41 4.42
N VAL A 126 10.10 10.55 4.24
CA VAL A 126 9.49 11.60 3.41
C VAL A 126 8.39 12.40 4.12
N LEU A 127 7.95 11.97 5.31
CA LEU A 127 6.92 12.60 6.12
C LEU A 127 7.37 12.75 7.58
N PRO A 128 6.78 13.69 8.35
CA PRO A 128 6.82 13.64 9.80
C PRO A 128 6.31 12.30 10.34
N ASP A 129 6.79 11.91 11.52
CA ASP A 129 6.48 10.59 12.09
C ASP A 129 4.96 10.32 12.14
N PRO A 130 4.45 9.32 11.40
CA PRO A 130 3.02 9.05 11.35
C PRO A 130 2.52 8.21 12.54
N LEU A 131 3.41 7.65 13.36
CA LEU A 131 3.03 6.78 14.48
C LEU A 131 2.10 7.43 15.51
N PRO A 132 2.36 8.66 16.01
CA PRO A 132 1.48 9.28 17.00
C PRO A 132 0.04 9.44 16.48
N ALA A 133 -0.12 9.81 15.21
CA ALA A 133 -1.42 9.93 14.56
C ALA A 133 -2.10 8.55 14.38
N ALA A 134 -1.34 7.52 13.99
CA ALA A 134 -1.84 6.15 13.87
C ALA A 134 -2.33 5.60 15.22
N VAL A 135 -1.58 5.84 16.30
CA VAL A 135 -1.95 5.42 17.66
C VAL A 135 -3.18 6.18 18.13
N ALA A 136 -3.24 7.51 17.95
CA ALA A 136 -4.41 8.30 18.32
C ALA A 136 -5.68 7.84 17.58
N ALA A 137 -5.56 7.56 16.27
CA ALA A 137 -6.65 7.01 15.47
C ALA A 137 -7.07 5.62 15.97
N ALA A 138 -6.11 4.72 16.24
CA ALA A 138 -6.39 3.40 16.80
C ALA A 138 -7.16 3.50 18.12
N VAL A 139 -6.67 4.31 19.06
CA VAL A 139 -7.31 4.54 20.36
C VAL A 139 -8.72 5.11 20.19
N ALA A 140 -8.93 6.05 19.26
CA ALA A 140 -10.25 6.59 18.97
C ALA A 140 -11.22 5.51 18.43
N GLN A 141 -10.75 4.61 17.55
CA GLN A 141 -11.56 3.51 17.01
C GLN A 141 -11.94 2.49 18.11
N ILE A 142 -11.04 2.25 19.06
CA ILE A 142 -11.28 1.38 20.23
C ILE A 142 -12.37 1.98 21.11
N HIS A 143 -12.22 3.25 21.51
CA HIS A 143 -13.19 3.93 22.38
C HIS A 143 -14.56 4.09 21.71
N ALA A 144 -14.58 4.28 20.39
CA ALA A 144 -15.82 4.38 19.62
C ALA A 144 -16.52 3.03 19.40
N GLY A 145 -15.94 1.90 19.85
CA GLY A 145 -16.52 0.56 19.65
C GLY A 145 -16.61 0.15 18.18
N ARG A 146 -15.79 0.75 17.31
CA ARG A 146 -15.83 0.53 15.85
C ARG A 146 -14.99 -0.67 15.40
N LEU A 147 -14.10 -1.15 16.26
CA LEU A 147 -13.29 -2.33 16.03
C LEU A 147 -13.99 -3.57 16.58
N PRO A 148 -14.22 -4.60 15.74
CA PRO A 148 -14.62 -5.91 16.23
C PRO A 148 -13.60 -6.45 17.24
N GLU A 149 -14.07 -7.09 18.31
CA GLU A 149 -13.24 -7.70 19.35
C GLU A 149 -12.05 -8.54 18.83
N PRO A 150 -12.18 -9.41 17.81
CA PRO A 150 -11.03 -10.15 17.28
C PRO A 150 -9.97 -9.25 16.63
N GLN A 151 -10.37 -8.14 15.99
CA GLN A 151 -9.43 -7.18 15.41
C GLN A 151 -8.75 -6.35 16.49
N LEU A 152 -9.47 -6.02 17.57
CA LEU A 152 -8.88 -5.35 18.72
C LEU A 152 -7.81 -6.21 19.39
N ALA A 153 -8.13 -7.48 19.69
CA ALA A 153 -7.17 -8.41 20.26
C ALA A 153 -5.92 -8.58 19.35
N GLN A 154 -6.14 -8.70 18.04
CA GLN A 154 -5.04 -8.79 17.06
C GLN A 154 -4.18 -7.53 17.05
N LEU A 155 -4.78 -6.35 17.03
CA LEU A 155 -4.09 -5.07 17.07
C LEU A 155 -3.21 -4.95 18.32
N LEU A 156 -3.76 -5.24 19.51
CA LEU A 156 -3.02 -5.17 20.76
C LEU A 156 -1.86 -6.17 20.80
N ARG A 157 -2.08 -7.40 20.30
CA ARG A 157 -1.03 -8.41 20.16
C ARG A 157 0.09 -7.95 19.23
N ASN A 158 -0.27 -7.40 18.07
CA ASN A 158 0.71 -6.94 17.09
C ASN A 158 1.52 -5.75 17.61
N LEU A 159 0.88 -4.82 18.33
CA LEU A 159 1.59 -3.74 19.03
C LEU A 159 2.56 -4.29 20.08
N ALA A 160 2.14 -5.27 20.88
CA ALA A 160 3.00 -5.89 21.89
C ALA A 160 4.21 -6.65 21.30
N LEU A 161 4.12 -7.15 20.06
CA LEU A 161 5.24 -7.80 19.37
C LEU A 161 6.24 -6.82 18.74
N LEU A 162 5.86 -5.55 18.58
CA LEU A 162 6.69 -4.51 17.98
C LEU A 162 7.34 -3.58 19.02
N LEU A 163 6.92 -3.66 20.28
CA LEU A 163 7.47 -2.94 21.43
C LEU A 163 8.59 -3.75 22.10
#